data_AF-A0A1F8N2D2-F1
#
_entry.id   AF-A0A1F8N2D2-F1
#
_cell.length_a   1.000
_cell.length_b   1.000
_cell.length_c   1.000
_cell.angle_alpha   90.00
_cell.angle_beta   90.00
_cell.angle_gamma   90.00
#
_symmetry.space_group_name_H-M   'P 1'
#
loop_
_entity.id
_entity.type
_entity.pdbx_description
1 polymer ?
#
loop_
_entity_poly.entity_id
_entity_poly.type
_entity_poly.pdbx_seq_one_letter_code
_entity_poly.pdbx_strand_id
1 'polypeptide(L)'
;MSERYTWQEIWDKTTPDFALGNEDLRECVVDVLSLLPKAVADSVIEGCLFLMLEYDPRYISNGVLQNKWLIALPENFLQGDLRQIVHSLFHEIAHFHLKHDLRETMASDQETKRMEAEASRTAEQWAKDAEGLIQEYVSLEAGARESIRRARGTYRSFVEGYPL
;
A
#
# COMPACT_ATOMS: atom_id res chain seq x y z
N MET A 1 5.49 -16.11 -16.22
CA MET A 1 5.34 -15.21 -15.06
C MET A 1 5.25 -13.80 -15.60
N SER A 2 4.25 -13.02 -15.19
CA SER A 2 4.16 -11.60 -15.54
C SER A 2 5.34 -10.86 -14.89
N GLU A 3 6.05 -10.08 -15.69
CA GLU A 3 7.20 -9.29 -15.23
C GLU A 3 6.76 -8.36 -14.08
N ARG A 4 7.61 -8.20 -13.06
CA ARG A 4 7.38 -7.32 -11.90
C ARG A 4 8.57 -6.39 -11.72
N TYR A 5 8.33 -5.22 -11.13
CA TYR A 5 9.42 -4.36 -10.71
C TYR A 5 9.99 -4.87 -9.39
N THR A 6 11.29 -4.67 -9.22
CA THR A 6 11.92 -4.65 -7.90
C THR A 6 11.48 -3.41 -7.13
N TRP A 7 11.60 -3.47 -5.81
CA TRP A 7 11.35 -2.33 -4.93
C TRP A 7 12.11 -1.07 -5.36
N GLN A 8 13.41 -1.22 -5.66
CA GLN A 8 14.28 -0.10 -6.04
C GLN A 8 13.83 0.56 -7.36
N GLU A 9 13.41 -0.23 -8.35
CA GLU A 9 12.94 0.32 -9.62
C GLU A 9 11.69 1.21 -9.43
N ILE A 10 10.80 0.85 -8.51
CA ILE A 10 9.60 1.65 -8.20
C ILE A 10 9.99 2.88 -7.37
N TRP A 11 10.89 2.72 -6.39
CA TRP A 11 11.40 3.82 -5.60
C TRP A 11 12.02 4.91 -6.49
N ASP A 12 12.84 4.53 -7.47
CA ASP A 12 13.50 5.47 -8.38
C ASP A 12 12.53 6.13 -9.38
N LYS A 13 11.41 5.47 -9.69
CA LYS A 13 10.35 6.01 -10.57
C LYS A 13 9.37 6.93 -9.85
N THR A 14 9.32 6.88 -8.54
CA THR A 14 8.40 7.68 -7.73
C THR A 14 9.15 8.84 -7.08
N THR A 15 8.39 9.86 -6.69
CA THR A 15 8.90 11.04 -6.00
C THR A 15 8.27 11.12 -4.60
N PRO A 16 8.82 11.93 -3.66
CA PRO A 16 8.26 12.03 -2.31
C PRO A 16 6.80 12.49 -2.27
N ASP A 17 6.33 13.23 -3.28
CA ASP A 17 4.96 13.67 -3.44
C ASP A 17 4.02 12.61 -4.02
N PHE A 18 4.50 11.40 -4.32
CA PHE A 18 3.68 10.27 -4.76
C PHE A 18 2.73 9.74 -3.67
N ALA A 19 3.13 9.90 -2.40
CA ALA A 19 2.37 9.48 -1.24
C ALA A 19 2.49 10.54 -0.14
N LEU A 20 1.36 11.03 0.36
CA LEU A 20 1.27 12.17 1.26
C LEU A 20 0.58 11.79 2.58
N GLY A 21 0.99 12.42 3.68
CA GLY A 21 0.37 12.25 5.00
C GLY A 21 1.15 11.44 6.02
N ASN A 22 2.13 10.65 5.59
CA ASN A 22 3.04 9.93 6.46
C ASN A 22 4.35 9.60 5.71
N GLU A 23 5.50 9.66 6.38
CA GLU A 23 6.80 9.37 5.78
C GLU A 23 6.96 7.91 5.32
N ASP A 24 6.35 6.98 6.05
CA ASP A 24 6.37 5.55 5.79
C ASP A 24 5.36 5.12 4.71
N LEU A 25 4.40 6.00 4.36
CA LEU A 25 3.36 5.65 3.39
C LEU A 25 3.94 5.34 2.01
N ARG A 26 4.95 6.11 1.59
CA ARG A 26 5.60 5.88 0.29
C ARG A 26 6.27 4.51 0.26
N GLU A 27 7.02 4.15 1.29
CA GLU A 27 7.68 2.85 1.39
C GLU A 27 6.65 1.71 1.32
N CYS A 28 5.56 1.82 2.10
CA CYS A 28 4.47 0.86 2.08
C CYS A 28 3.82 0.70 0.70
N VAL A 29 3.55 1.81 0.00
CA VAL A 29 2.98 1.75 -1.37
C VAL A 29 3.99 1.11 -2.33
N VAL A 30 5.28 1.45 -2.22
CA VAL A 30 6.34 0.88 -3.06
C VAL A 30 6.45 -0.64 -2.86
N ASP A 31 6.38 -1.11 -1.60
CA ASP A 31 6.33 -2.55 -1.28
C ASP A 31 5.17 -3.22 -2.01
N VAL A 32 3.96 -2.66 -1.89
CA VAL A 32 2.76 -3.24 -2.49
C VAL A 32 2.82 -3.23 -4.02
N LEU A 33 3.31 -2.15 -4.63
CA LEU A 33 3.43 -2.08 -6.09
C LEU A 33 4.45 -3.09 -6.64
N SER A 34 5.48 -3.47 -5.86
CA SER A 34 6.45 -4.50 -6.27
C SER A 34 5.84 -5.91 -6.38
N LEU A 35 4.68 -6.13 -5.74
CA LEU A 35 3.93 -7.37 -5.80
C LEU A 35 3.03 -7.47 -7.04
N LEU A 36 2.76 -6.35 -7.72
CA LEU A 36 1.86 -6.27 -8.87
C LEU A 36 2.60 -6.54 -10.19
N PRO A 37 1.89 -6.98 -11.24
CA PRO A 37 2.43 -6.99 -12.60
C PRO A 37 2.91 -5.60 -13.04
N LYS A 38 4.04 -5.51 -13.76
CA LYS A 38 4.64 -4.23 -14.21
C LYS A 38 3.63 -3.29 -14.86
N ALA A 39 2.79 -3.80 -15.76
CA ALA A 39 1.79 -3.00 -16.45
C ALA A 39 0.77 -2.34 -15.51
N VAL A 40 0.41 -2.99 -14.40
CA VAL A 40 -0.47 -2.41 -13.38
C VAL A 40 0.31 -1.35 -12.58
N ALA A 41 1.51 -1.69 -12.12
CA ALA A 41 2.36 -0.75 -11.38
C ALA A 41 2.66 0.52 -12.18
N ASP A 42 3.00 0.41 -13.48
CA ASP A 42 3.22 1.56 -14.37
C ASP A 42 1.99 2.46 -14.41
N SER A 43 0.80 1.89 -14.59
CA SER A 43 -0.45 2.68 -14.63
C SER A 43 -0.70 3.42 -13.31
N VAL A 44 -0.35 2.83 -12.17
CA VAL A 44 -0.53 3.45 -10.85
C VAL A 44 0.50 4.55 -10.62
N ILE A 45 1.77 4.34 -10.96
CA ILE A 45 2.83 5.35 -10.85
C ILE A 45 2.47 6.58 -11.68
N GLU A 46 1.99 6.38 -12.90
CA GLU A 46 1.61 7.47 -13.80
C GLU A 46 0.28 8.14 -13.41
N GLY A 47 -0.68 7.37 -12.91
CA GLY A 47 -2.07 7.80 -12.77
C GLY A 47 -2.55 8.09 -11.35
N CYS A 48 -1.85 7.68 -10.30
CA CYS A 48 -2.34 7.79 -8.92
C CYS A 48 -1.53 8.74 -8.04
N LEU A 49 -2.19 9.19 -6.97
CA LEU A 49 -1.63 9.88 -5.81
C LEU A 49 -2.22 9.23 -4.56
N PHE A 50 -1.38 8.86 -3.60
CA PHE A 50 -1.82 8.27 -2.33
C PHE A 50 -1.87 9.34 -1.23
N LEU A 51 -2.94 9.35 -0.44
CA LEU A 51 -3.17 10.37 0.58
C LEU A 51 -3.72 9.76 1.86
N MET A 52 -3.07 9.95 3.00
CA MET A 52 -3.68 9.71 4.30
C MET A 52 -4.58 10.89 4.71
N LEU A 53 -5.79 10.59 5.19
CA LEU A 53 -6.87 11.58 5.40
C LEU A 53 -6.58 12.71 6.40
N GLU A 54 -5.57 12.58 7.27
CA GLU A 54 -5.11 13.66 8.16
C GLU A 54 -4.24 14.71 7.44
N TYR A 55 -3.76 14.41 6.24
CA TYR A 55 -2.97 15.35 5.46
C TYR A 55 -3.87 16.46 4.93
N ASP A 56 -3.60 17.69 5.35
CA ASP A 56 -4.35 18.85 4.89
C ASP A 56 -4.18 19.04 3.37
N PRO A 57 -5.25 18.77 2.58
CA PRO A 57 -5.14 18.74 1.13
C PRO A 57 -4.88 20.14 0.54
N ARG A 58 -5.01 21.21 1.33
CA ARG A 58 -4.70 22.59 0.92
C ARG A 58 -3.22 22.80 0.62
N TYR A 59 -2.35 21.88 1.04
CA TYR A 59 -0.92 21.93 0.75
C TYR A 59 -0.52 21.11 -0.49
N ILE A 60 -1.46 20.41 -1.14
CA ILE A 60 -1.17 19.70 -2.39
C ILE A 60 -1.22 20.69 -3.54
N SER A 61 -0.11 20.88 -4.24
CA SER A 61 -0.09 21.78 -5.40
C SER A 61 -1.01 21.24 -6.51
N ASN A 62 -1.70 22.15 -7.21
CA ASN A 62 -2.56 21.76 -8.33
C ASN A 62 -1.82 20.96 -9.42
N GLY A 63 -0.52 21.19 -9.59
CA GLY A 63 0.31 20.42 -10.53
C GLY A 63 0.45 18.95 -10.14
N VAL A 64 0.49 18.64 -8.84
CA VAL A 64 0.55 17.27 -8.33
C VAL A 64 -0.81 16.57 -8.46
N LEU A 65 -1.92 17.29 -8.30
CA LEU A 65 -3.27 16.74 -8.44
C LEU A 65 -3.72 16.57 -9.89
N GLN A 66 -3.09 17.27 -10.83
CA GLN A 66 -3.57 17.31 -12.21
C GLN A 66 -3.51 15.93 -12.86
N ASN A 67 -4.67 15.45 -13.33
CA ASN A 67 -4.85 14.14 -13.97
C ASN A 67 -4.49 12.94 -13.07
N LYS A 68 -4.47 13.10 -11.74
CA LYS A 68 -4.26 12.01 -10.79
C LYS A 68 -5.56 11.48 -10.21
N TRP A 69 -5.67 10.16 -10.11
CA TRP A 69 -6.62 9.47 -9.26
C TRP A 69 -6.15 9.54 -7.82
N LEU A 70 -7.01 9.99 -6.92
CA LEU A 70 -6.70 10.06 -5.50
C LEU A 70 -7.10 8.75 -4.82
N ILE A 71 -6.14 8.05 -4.24
CA ILE A 71 -6.39 6.91 -3.35
C ILE A 71 -6.26 7.43 -1.91
N ALA A 72 -7.40 7.63 -1.25
CA ALA A 72 -7.46 8.14 0.11
C ALA A 72 -7.50 6.98 1.12
N LEU A 73 -6.59 7.02 2.09
CA LEU A 73 -6.40 5.97 3.08
C LEU A 73 -6.66 6.52 4.49
N PRO A 74 -7.23 5.72 5.41
CA PRO A 74 -7.45 6.15 6.78
C PRO A 74 -6.11 6.32 7.53
N GLU A 75 -6.08 7.14 8.57
CA GLU A 75 -4.88 7.41 9.39
C GLU A 75 -4.25 6.16 10.01
N ASN A 76 -5.10 5.23 10.40
CA ASN A 76 -4.67 3.96 10.99
C ASN A 76 -4.33 2.90 9.95
N PHE A 77 -4.28 3.24 8.65
CA PHE A 77 -4.02 2.28 7.58
C PHE A 77 -2.73 1.49 7.80
N LEU A 78 -1.64 2.17 8.18
CA LEU A 78 -0.35 1.55 8.45
C LEU A 78 -0.30 0.72 9.75
N GLN A 79 -1.36 0.76 10.57
CA GLN A 79 -1.47 -0.06 11.79
C GLN A 79 -2.02 -1.46 11.49
N GLY A 80 -2.52 -1.69 10.27
CA GLY A 80 -2.94 -3.01 9.81
C GLY A 80 -1.77 -4.00 9.76
N ASP A 81 -2.09 -5.30 9.76
CA ASP A 81 -1.07 -6.28 9.39
C ASP A 81 -0.75 -6.16 7.89
N LEU A 82 0.45 -6.62 7.50
CA LEU A 82 0.90 -6.48 6.12
C LEU A 82 -0.06 -7.10 5.10
N ARG A 83 -0.73 -8.22 5.43
CA ARG A 83 -1.69 -8.84 4.51
C ARG A 83 -2.91 -7.96 4.35
N GLN A 84 -3.44 -7.39 5.42
CA GLN A 84 -4.56 -6.44 5.37
C GLN A 84 -4.20 -5.20 4.55
N ILE A 85 -3.00 -4.66 4.73
CA ILE A 85 -2.48 -3.51 3.97
C ILE A 85 -2.41 -3.84 2.48
N VAL A 86 -1.77 -4.96 2.11
CA VAL A 86 -1.65 -5.42 0.72
C VAL A 86 -3.03 -5.60 0.09
N HIS A 87 -3.94 -6.31 0.77
CA HIS A 87 -5.29 -6.56 0.25
C HIS A 87 -6.08 -5.27 0.05
N SER A 88 -6.01 -4.35 1.01
CA SER A 88 -6.72 -3.06 0.94
C SER A 88 -6.19 -2.22 -0.23
N LEU A 89 -4.87 -2.10 -0.38
CA LEU A 89 -4.28 -1.35 -1.49
C LEU A 89 -4.55 -2.01 -2.84
N PHE A 90 -4.50 -3.35 -2.93
CA PHE A 90 -4.89 -4.06 -4.15
C PHE A 90 -6.34 -3.77 -4.54
N HIS A 91 -7.26 -3.69 -3.57
CA HIS A 91 -8.67 -3.36 -3.83
C HIS A 91 -8.81 -1.94 -4.39
N GLU A 92 -8.19 -0.94 -3.76
CA GLU A 92 -8.25 0.46 -4.23
C GLU A 92 -7.55 0.64 -5.60
N ILE A 93 -6.41 -0.03 -5.81
CA ILE A 93 -5.72 -0.04 -7.11
C ILE A 93 -6.59 -0.73 -8.17
N ALA A 94 -7.34 -1.77 -7.82
CA ALA A 94 -8.24 -2.44 -8.76
C ALA A 94 -9.36 -1.50 -9.22
N HIS A 95 -9.94 -0.68 -8.32
CA HIS A 95 -10.91 0.34 -8.72
C HIS A 95 -10.32 1.32 -9.76
N PHE A 96 -9.11 1.80 -9.53
CA PHE A 96 -8.41 2.65 -10.49
C PHE A 96 -8.15 1.91 -11.82
N HIS A 97 -7.61 0.70 -11.76
CA HIS A 97 -7.24 -0.09 -12.94
C HIS A 97 -8.46 -0.40 -13.83
N LEU A 98 -9.59 -0.71 -13.21
CA LEU A 98 -10.87 -0.99 -13.87
C LEU A 98 -11.65 0.28 -14.24
N LYS A 99 -11.11 1.46 -13.90
CA LYS A 99 -11.73 2.77 -14.16
C LYS A 99 -13.13 2.89 -13.54
N HIS A 100 -13.29 2.38 -12.33
CA HIS A 100 -14.54 2.47 -11.58
C HIS A 100 -14.78 3.90 -11.08
N ASP A 101 -15.41 4.74 -11.91
CA ASP A 101 -15.72 6.12 -11.52
C ASP A 101 -16.93 6.18 -10.58
N LEU A 102 -16.65 6.24 -9.27
CA LEU A 102 -17.68 6.41 -8.24
C LEU A 102 -18.22 7.86 -8.17
N ARG A 103 -17.64 8.80 -8.91
CA ARG A 103 -18.10 10.21 -8.96
C ARG A 103 -19.23 10.41 -9.96
N GLU A 104 -19.39 9.53 -10.94
CA GLU A 104 -20.58 9.49 -11.78
C GLU A 104 -21.77 9.04 -10.92
N THR A 105 -22.43 10.04 -10.35
CA THR A 105 -23.36 10.01 -9.23
C THR A 105 -24.75 9.48 -9.63
N MET A 106 -24.80 8.46 -10.48
CA MET A 106 -26.00 7.74 -10.88
C MET A 106 -25.82 6.21 -10.94
N ALA A 107 -24.67 5.69 -10.52
CA ALA A 107 -24.50 4.24 -10.39
C ALA A 107 -25.56 3.70 -9.41
N SER A 108 -26.41 2.80 -9.91
CA SER A 108 -27.41 2.14 -9.06
C SER A 108 -26.71 1.35 -7.95
N ASP A 109 -27.37 1.09 -6.82
CA ASP A 109 -26.84 0.21 -5.77
C ASP A 109 -26.34 -1.14 -6.32
N GLN A 110 -26.96 -1.63 -7.40
CA GLN A 110 -26.56 -2.85 -8.06
C GLN A 110 -25.27 -2.71 -8.86
N GLU A 111 -25.03 -1.56 -9.47
CA GLU A 111 -23.80 -1.25 -10.21
C GLU A 111 -22.63 -1.05 -9.25
N THR A 112 -22.81 -0.30 -8.18
CA THR A 112 -21.81 -0.17 -7.11
C THR A 112 -21.41 -1.55 -6.57
N LYS A 113 -22.39 -2.42 -6.27
CA LYS A 113 -22.10 -3.80 -5.84
C LYS A 113 -21.33 -4.62 -6.88
N ARG A 114 -21.58 -4.41 -8.17
CA ARG A 114 -20.83 -5.09 -9.24
C ARG A 114 -19.39 -4.59 -9.29
N MET A 115 -19.18 -3.27 -9.24
CA MET A 115 -17.85 -2.65 -9.22
C MET A 115 -17.03 -3.12 -8.01
N GLU A 116 -17.61 -3.09 -6.81
CA GLU A 116 -16.97 -3.61 -5.59
C GLU A 116 -16.58 -5.08 -5.76
N ALA A 117 -17.51 -5.92 -6.23
CA ALA A 117 -17.24 -7.34 -6.41
C ALA A 117 -16.17 -7.61 -7.49
N GLU A 118 -16.07 -6.75 -8.52
CA GLU A 118 -15.05 -6.86 -9.56
C GLU A 118 -13.67 -6.42 -9.07
N ALA A 119 -13.61 -5.32 -8.31
CA ALA A 119 -12.39 -4.88 -7.65
C ALA A 119 -11.87 -5.95 -6.68
N SER A 120 -12.74 -6.52 -5.84
CA SER A 120 -12.37 -7.61 -4.92
C SER A 120 -11.86 -8.85 -5.65
N ARG A 121 -12.53 -9.30 -6.72
CA ARG A 121 -12.04 -10.45 -7.52
C ARG A 121 -10.67 -10.19 -8.12
N THR A 122 -10.43 -8.97 -8.62
CA THR A 122 -9.16 -8.58 -9.21
C THR A 122 -8.05 -8.53 -8.17
N ALA A 123 -8.33 -7.91 -7.02
CA ALA A 123 -7.41 -7.85 -5.88
C ALA A 123 -7.06 -9.25 -5.34
N GLU A 124 -8.06 -10.14 -5.22
CA GLU A 124 -7.83 -11.54 -4.82
C GLU A 124 -6.97 -12.29 -5.83
N GLN A 125 -7.15 -12.06 -7.13
CA GLN A 125 -6.32 -12.68 -8.15
C GLN A 125 -4.87 -12.20 -8.04
N TRP A 126 -4.63 -10.90 -7.87
CA TRP A 126 -3.28 -10.38 -7.65
C TRP A 126 -2.65 -10.90 -6.37
N ALA A 127 -3.41 -11.02 -5.28
CA ALA A 127 -2.94 -11.60 -4.03
C ALA A 127 -2.54 -13.07 -4.21
N LYS A 128 -3.34 -13.87 -4.93
CA LYS A 128 -3.00 -15.26 -5.27
C LYS A 128 -1.74 -15.35 -6.12
N ASP A 129 -1.60 -14.49 -7.12
CA ASP A 129 -0.41 -14.47 -7.98
C ASP A 129 0.85 -14.06 -7.22
N ALA A 130 0.71 -13.24 -6.17
CA ALA A 130 1.80 -12.75 -5.33
C ALA A 130 1.98 -13.49 -4.00
N GLU A 131 1.19 -14.55 -3.71
CA GLU A 131 1.10 -15.17 -2.39
C GLU A 131 2.47 -15.62 -1.85
N GLY A 132 3.32 -16.18 -2.71
CA GLY A 132 4.67 -16.59 -2.32
C GLY A 132 5.54 -15.42 -1.85
N LEU A 133 5.43 -14.27 -2.53
CA LEU A 133 6.17 -13.04 -2.18
C LEU A 133 5.58 -12.42 -0.91
N ILE A 134 4.25 -12.34 -0.80
CA ILE A 134 3.56 -11.83 0.40
C ILE A 134 3.99 -12.64 1.63
N GLN A 135 4.03 -13.97 1.51
CA GLN A 135 4.45 -14.84 2.60
C GLN A 135 5.92 -14.61 3.00
N GLU A 136 6.81 -14.38 2.03
CA GLU A 136 8.21 -14.04 2.28
C GLU A 136 8.34 -12.72 3.06
N TYR A 137 7.64 -11.67 2.62
CA TYR A 137 7.62 -10.37 3.32
C TYR A 137 7.09 -10.49 4.75
N VAL A 138 5.97 -11.19 4.96
CA VAL A 138 5.40 -11.41 6.30
C VAL A 138 6.40 -12.15 7.20
N SER A 139 7.11 -13.14 6.65
CA SER A 139 8.13 -13.89 7.40
C SER A 139 9.34 -13.02 7.76
N LEU A 140 9.78 -12.13 6.87
CA LEU A 140 10.87 -11.17 7.13
C LEU A 140 10.47 -10.15 8.21
N GLU A 141 9.28 -9.57 8.13
CA GLU A 141 8.76 -8.65 9.16
C GLU A 141 8.68 -9.34 10.52
N ALA A 142 8.14 -10.57 10.57
CA ALA A 142 8.07 -11.34 11.80
C ALA A 142 9.46 -11.62 12.38
N GLY A 143 10.43 -11.95 11.52
CA GLY A 143 11.83 -12.15 11.91
C GLY A 143 12.49 -10.87 12.43
N ALA A 144 12.23 -9.73 11.80
CA ALA A 144 12.73 -8.42 12.23
C ALA A 144 12.13 -8.01 13.59
N ARG A 145 10.81 -8.15 13.74
CA ARG A 145 10.10 -7.87 15.00
C ARG A 145 10.56 -8.79 16.14
N GLU A 146 10.79 -10.08 15.87
CA GLU A 146 11.33 -11.03 16.85
C GLU A 146 12.78 -10.72 17.22
N SER A 147 13.61 -10.29 16.26
CA SER A 147 14.99 -9.87 16.50
C SER A 147 15.07 -8.63 17.39
N ILE A 148 14.19 -7.65 17.14
CA ILE A 148 14.03 -6.47 18.00
C ILE A 148 13.52 -6.87 19.39
N ARG A 149 12.55 -7.81 19.48
CA ARG A 149 12.04 -8.31 20.77
C ARG A 149 13.12 -9.03 21.58
N ARG A 150 13.94 -9.86 20.94
CA ARG A 150 15.09 -10.52 21.59
C ARG A 150 16.13 -9.50 22.04
N ALA A 151 16.51 -8.55 21.19
CA ALA A 151 17.44 -7.48 21.56
C ALA A 151 16.95 -6.70 22.79
N ARG A 152 15.65 -6.38 22.86
CA ARG A 152 15.03 -5.72 24.02
C ARG A 152 14.93 -6.61 25.26
N GLY A 153 14.64 -7.91 25.11
CA GLY A 153 14.63 -8.87 26.20
C GLY A 153 16.00 -9.07 26.83
N THR A 154 17.05 -9.12 26.00
CA THR A 154 18.45 -9.24 26.44
C THR A 154 18.92 -7.97 27.17
N TYR A 155 18.45 -6.80 26.75
CA TYR A 155 18.75 -5.52 27.41
C TYR A 155 18.14 -5.43 28.81
N ARG A 156 16.91 -5.94 29.02
CA ARG A 156 16.26 -5.98 30.35
C ARG A 156 17.01 -6.86 31.34
N SER A 157 17.48 -8.03 30.92
CA SER A 157 18.31 -8.92 31.75
C SER A 157 19.69 -8.34 32.08
N PHE A 158 20.19 -7.39 31.28
CA PHE A 158 21.48 -6.74 31.53
C PHE A 158 21.36 -5.57 32.53
N VAL A 159 20.23 -4.86 32.54
CA VAL A 159 19.99 -3.72 33.45
C VAL A 159 19.57 -4.17 34.86
N GLU A 160 18.89 -5.32 35.00
CA GLU A 160 18.51 -5.88 36.31
C GLU A 160 19.63 -6.69 37.01
N GLY A 161 20.79 -6.86 36.36
CA GLY A 161 21.94 -7.62 36.87
C GLY A 161 23.02 -6.80 37.58
N TYR A 162 22.87 -5.48 37.66
CA TYR A 162 23.81 -4.62 38.40
C TYR A 162 23.23 -4.24 39.76
N PRO A 163 23.75 -4.79 40.88
CA PRO A 163 23.48 -4.18 42.17
C PRO A 163 24.21 -2.83 42.22
N LEU A 164 23.47 -1.78 42.60
CA LEU A 164 24.02 -0.47 42.96
C LEU A 164 24.98 -0.59 44.15
#